data_AF-A0A969T797-F1
#
_entry.id   AF-A0A969T797-F1
#
_cell.length_a   1.000
_cell.length_b   1.000
_cell.length_c   1.000
_cell.angle_alpha   90.00
_cell.angle_beta   90.00
_cell.angle_gamma   90.00
#
_symmetry.space_group_name_H-M   'P 1'
#
loop_
_entity.id
_entity.type
_entity.pdbx_description
1 polymer ?
#
loop_
_entity_poly.entity_id
_entity_poly.type
_entity_poly.pdbx_seq_one_letter_code
_entity_poly.pdbx_strand_id
1 'polypeptide(L)' 'MLFYFDDNSWQNLLPLTFTRPVCEIRIGILTIREKWEKYLNVSCSFLTQDYLTEKYAQKTDTLNLYINGSVLPSSEL' A
#
# COMPACT_ATOMS: atom_id res chain seq x y z
N MET A 1 0.57 -12.96 3.21
CA MET A 1 -0.12 -11.66 3.16
C MET A 1 0.90 -10.55 2.88
N LEU A 2 0.56 -9.58 2.03
CA LEU A 2 1.42 -8.41 1.74
C LEU A 2 1.10 -7.24 2.68
N PHE A 3 2.11 -6.49 3.10
CA PHE A 3 1.99 -5.29 3.92
C PHE A 3 2.59 -4.11 3.19
N TYR A 4 1.80 -3.05 3.01
CA TYR A 4 2.34 -1.77 2.56
C TYR A 4 2.77 -0.95 3.75
N PHE A 5 4.02 -0.51 3.75
CA PHE A 5 4.46 0.56 4.64
C PHE A 5 4.63 1.85 3.83
N ASP A 6 4.30 2.97 4.47
CA ASP A 6 4.51 4.29 3.89
C ASP A 6 5.88 4.85 4.35
N ASP A 7 6.75 5.15 3.39
CA ASP A 7 7.98 5.93 3.62
C ASP A 7 7.70 7.44 3.54
N ASN A 8 8.69 8.31 3.80
CA ASN A 8 8.58 9.78 3.76
C ASN A 8 7.91 10.35 2.49
N SER A 9 7.86 9.56 1.41
CA SER A 9 7.02 9.76 0.23
C SER A 9 5.59 10.25 0.53
N TRP A 10 4.97 9.80 1.63
CA TRP A 10 3.58 10.18 1.95
C TRP A 10 3.43 11.69 2.21
N GLN A 11 4.45 12.36 2.76
CA GLN A 11 4.42 13.80 3.02
C GLN A 11 4.44 14.62 1.72
N ASN A 12 5.20 14.15 0.74
CA ASN A 12 5.31 14.79 -0.58
C ASN A 12 4.02 14.66 -1.41
N LEU A 13 3.14 13.72 -1.03
CA LEU A 13 1.87 13.46 -1.69
C LEU A 13 0.68 14.08 -0.96
N LEU A 14 0.93 14.87 0.09
CA LEU A 14 -0.11 15.70 0.70
C LEU A 14 -0.65 16.70 -0.35
N PRO A 15 -1.98 16.93 -0.39
CA PRO A 15 -2.98 16.52 0.60
C PRO A 15 -3.64 15.14 0.34
N LEU A 16 -3.22 14.39 -0.67
CA LEU A 16 -3.92 13.16 -1.10
C LEU A 16 -3.80 12.03 -0.06
N THR A 17 -2.70 12.00 0.68
CA THR A 17 -2.40 11.00 1.71
C THR A 17 -2.99 11.33 3.09
N PHE A 18 -3.72 12.45 3.25
CA PHE A 18 -4.38 12.78 4.53
C PHE A 18 -5.51 11.81 4.92
N THR A 19 -6.13 11.15 3.94
CA THR A 19 -7.33 10.33 4.17
C THR A 19 -7.18 8.87 3.73
N ARG A 20 -6.00 8.52 3.21
CA ARG A 20 -5.68 7.19 2.67
C ARG A 20 -4.16 7.00 2.55
N PRO A 21 -3.65 5.76 2.60
CA PRO A 21 -2.24 5.48 2.36
C PRO A 21 -1.82 5.69 0.91
N VAL A 22 -0.50 5.77 0.67
CA VAL A 22 0.07 5.98 -0.68
C VAL A 22 -0.35 4.86 -1.63
N CYS A 23 -0.37 3.62 -1.15
CA CYS A 23 -0.72 2.45 -1.96
C CYS A 23 -2.18 2.45 -2.49
N GLU A 24 -3.07 3.27 -1.91
CA GLU A 24 -4.46 3.47 -2.35
C GLU A 24 -4.61 4.58 -3.39
N ILE A 25 -3.51 5.26 -3.76
CA ILE A 25 -3.51 6.22 -4.86
C ILE A 25 -3.65 5.47 -6.19
N ARG A 26 -4.57 5.97 -7.04
CA ARG A 26 -4.78 5.44 -8.39
C ARG A 26 -3.69 5.92 -9.32
N ILE A 27 -3.08 4.99 -10.05
CA ILE A 27 -2.12 5.27 -11.12
C ILE A 27 -2.66 4.66 -12.40
N GLY A 28 -3.43 5.48 -13.13
CA GLY A 28 -4.28 5.05 -14.22
C GLY A 28 -5.62 4.54 -13.69
N ILE A 29 -6.05 3.37 -14.17
CA ILE A 29 -7.32 2.75 -13.76
C ILE A 29 -7.20 2.06 -12.39
N LEU A 30 -6.03 1.49 -12.10
CA LEU A 30 -5.78 0.68 -10.90
C LEU A 30 -5.01 1.47 -9.83
N THR A 31 -5.21 1.10 -8.57
CA THR A 31 -4.35 1.54 -7.46
C THR A 31 -3.03 0.78 -7.42
N ILE A 32 -2.04 1.30 -6.70
CA ILE A 32 -0.76 0.59 -6.49
C ILE A 32 -1.01 -0.75 -5.82
N ARG A 33 -1.89 -0.80 -4.80
CA ARG A 33 -2.34 -2.04 -4.17
C ARG A 33 -2.89 -3.02 -5.19
N GLU A 34 -3.85 -2.60 -6.02
CA GLU A 34 -4.50 -3.50 -6.99
C GLU A 34 -3.51 -4.05 -8.02
N LYS A 35 -2.48 -3.27 -8.39
CA LYS A 35 -1.42 -3.74 -9.31
C LYS A 35 -0.62 -4.88 -8.68
N TRP A 36 -0.22 -4.74 -7.42
CA TRP A 36 0.49 -5.77 -6.68
C TRP A 36 -0.37 -6.98 -6.35
N GLU A 37 -1.65 -6.80 -5.98
CA GLU A 37 -2.60 -7.90 -5.80
C GLU A 37 -2.73 -8.72 -7.08
N LYS A 38 -2.78 -8.07 -8.25
CA LYS A 38 -2.78 -8.76 -9.55
C LYS A 38 -1.45 -9.41 -9.89
N TYR A 39 -0.33 -8.78 -9.52
CA TYR A 39 1.00 -9.29 -9.84
C TYR A 39 1.37 -10.54 -9.00
N LEU A 40 1.08 -10.52 -7.70
CA LEU A 40 1.43 -11.59 -6.77
C LEU A 40 0.26 -12.55 -6.47
N ASN A 41 -0.96 -12.22 -6.91
CA ASN A 41 -2.20 -12.98 -6.65
C ASN A 41 -2.44 -13.26 -5.15
N VAL A 42 -2.16 -12.27 -4.30
CA VAL A 42 -2.29 -12.37 -2.84
C VAL A 42 -3.03 -11.17 -2.26
N SER A 43 -3.68 -11.39 -1.13
CA SER A 43 -4.35 -10.34 -0.37
C SER A 43 -3.35 -9.39 0.30
N CYS A 44 -3.66 -8.11 0.26
CA CYS A 44 -2.87 -7.06 0.88
C CYS A 44 -3.45 -6.60 2.22
N SER A 45 -2.58 -6.03 3.06
CA SER A 45 -2.87 -5.35 4.31
C SER A 45 -2.03 -4.09 4.39
N PHE A 46 -2.43 -3.19 5.29
CA PHE A 46 -1.87 -1.86 5.39
C PHE A 46 -1.14 -1.70 6.72
N LEU A 47 0.05 -1.11 6.67
CA LEU A 47 0.81 -0.62 7.82
C LEU A 47 0.86 0.91 7.72
N THR A 48 -0.15 1.56 8.28
CA THR A 48 -0.35 3.01 8.17
C THR A 48 -0.29 3.69 9.52
N GLN A 49 -0.37 5.02 9.51
CA GLN A 49 -0.44 5.83 10.72
C GLN A 49 -1.70 5.52 11.53
N ASP A 50 -1.64 5.73 12.85
CA ASP A 50 -2.71 5.37 13.80
C ASP A 50 -4.08 5.92 13.43
N TYR A 51 -4.13 7.15 12.87
CA TYR A 51 -5.37 7.79 12.46
C TYR A 51 -6.05 7.14 11.23
N LEU A 52 -5.30 6.36 10.45
CA LEU A 52 -5.82 5.60 9.31
C LEU A 52 -6.17 4.16 9.69
N THR A 53 -5.63 3.65 10.80
CA THR A 53 -5.78 2.25 11.24
C THR A 53 -7.24 1.84 11.46
N GLU A 54 -8.11 2.78 11.85
CA GLU A 54 -9.55 2.51 12.01
C GLU A 54 -10.20 2.07 10.70
N LYS A 55 -9.82 2.70 9.58
CA LYS A 55 -10.33 2.39 8.24
C LYS A 55 -9.49 1.32 7.53
N TYR A 56 -8.18 1.34 7.74
CA TYR A 56 -7.20 0.47 7.09
C TYR A 56 -6.58 -0.47 8.13
N ALA A 57 -7.40 -1.37 8.67
CA ALA A 57 -6.97 -2.28 9.72
C ALA A 57 -5.86 -3.22 9.23
N GLN A 58 -4.82 -3.36 10.05
CA GLN A 58 -3.77 -4.34 9.85
C GLN A 58 -4.32 -5.74 10.13
N LYS A 59 -4.29 -6.63 9.13
CA LYS A 59 -4.51 -8.06 9.35
C LYS A 59 -3.15 -8.74 9.30
N THR A 60 -2.90 -9.66 10.23
CA THR A 60 -1.64 -10.40 10.32
C THR A 60 -1.86 -11.85 9.93
N ASP A 61 -0.97 -12.39 9.09
CA ASP A 61 -0.94 -13.79 8.71
C ASP A 61 0.44 -14.40 9.06
N THR A 62 0.60 -15.70 8.88
CA THR A 62 1.81 -16.47 9.18
C THR A 62 3.01 -16.12 8.30
N LEU A 63 2.78 -15.59 7.09
CA LEU A 63 3.83 -15.15 6.17
C LEU A 63 3.56 -13.71 5.71
N ASN A 64 4.38 -12.76 6.18
CA ASN A 64 4.18 -11.33 5.97
C ASN A 64 5.31 -10.77 5.09
N LEU A 65 4.96 -10.33 3.89
CA LEU A 65 5.88 -9.66 2.95
C LEU A 65 5.66 -8.16 3.02
N TYR A 66 6.72 -7.38 3.23
CA TYR A 66 6.63 -5.92 3.33
C TYR A 66 7.07 -5.25 2.04
N ILE A 67 6.24 -4.37 1.50
CA ILE A 67 6.49 -3.63 0.26
C ILE A 67 6.26 -2.14 0.53
N ASN A 68 7.06 -1.29 -0.10
CA ASN A 68 6.86 0.15 -0.02
C ASN A 68 5.60 0.56 -0.82
N GLY A 69 4.66 1.24 -0.16
CA GLY A 69 3.41 1.69 -0.76
C GLY A 69 3.56 2.68 -1.92
N SER A 70 4.74 3.29 -2.09
CA SER A 70 5.04 4.19 -3.21
C SER A 70 5.62 3.49 -4.44
N VAL A 71 5.94 2.19 -4.36
CA VAL A 71 6.61 1.45 -5.43
C VAL A 71 5.60 0.67 -6.28
N LEU A 72 5.81 0.72 -7.59
CA LEU A 72 5.03 -0.05 -8.57
C LEU A 72 5.72 -1.39 -8.88
N PRO A 73 4.96 -2.46 -9.14
CA PRO A 73 5.53 -3.71 -9.62
C PRO A 73 6.12 -3.49 -11.02
N SER A 74 7.39 -3.85 -11.24
CA SER A 74 8.04 -3.88 -12.55
C SER A 74 8.52 -5.29 -12.86
N SER A 75 8.39 -5.69 -14.12
CA SER A 75 8.86 -6.99 -14.62
C SER A 75 10.38 -7.01 -14.85
N GLU A 76 10.98 -5.82 -14.96
CA GLU A 76 12.43 -5.63 -15.11
C GLU A 76 12.98 -5.00 -13.83
N LEU A 77 14.04 -5.62 -13.30
CA LEU A 77 14.77 -5.26 -12.10
C LEU A 77 16.22 -4.95 -12.48
#